data_AF-A0AA40C1Z7-F1
#
_entry.id   AF-A0AA40C1Z7-F1
#
_cell.length_a   1.000
_cell.length_b   1.000
_cell.length_c   1.000
_cell.angle_alpha   90.00
_cell.angle_beta   90.00
_cell.angle_gamma   90.00
#
_symmetry.space_group_name_H-M   'P 1'
#
loop_
_entity.id
_entity.type
_entity.pdbx_description
1 polymer ?
#
loop_
_entity_poly.entity_id
_entity_poly.type
_entity_poly.pdbx_seq_one_letter_code
_entity_poly.pdbx_strand_id
1 'polypeptide(L)'
;MVAHSRGVPAGVIHQNIDNSVANEDQQQDAILFPSQSPSPKSCPTFDNRTFAINAYQLYPENMDWDGKLCQVYIGILFNASLGVYNPYKDKLTVINFPGVTLNPDFHVGGVAWDPYTGLASVIVGQGNAFNTDGANITGDNFIEKFDPRTQMFIWRLNITAVSKGIYGGFNDIAHDPDGNTFFCGTYPSSIMKVDPKGQAVIPWYLPATINQTARGYSGIVSHSSTIVVLDSGVGKLFRFDAKSKRGTPTLVPIQPDQIFEGGDSIRLPIKYSGRIMLVALHARGVAVLRSRNADWKTAEYLGLVPNSPTLPAGASVVSTVQIGNSLYIVNEWFGDSMVPGTLAGNRTTFPMVDITEQVDALNLPKGIDAGSDLAR
;
A
#
# COMPACT_ATOMS: atom_id res chain seq x y z
N MET A 1 -0.59 54.21 10.57
CA MET A 1 -0.83 55.62 10.98
C MET A 1 -0.12 56.48 9.95
N VAL A 2 -0.69 57.36 9.13
CA VAL A 2 -1.94 58.13 9.14
C VAL A 2 -2.37 58.28 7.67
N ALA A 3 -3.66 58.12 7.38
CA ALA A 3 -4.25 58.39 6.07
C ALA A 3 -4.71 59.85 6.01
N HIS A 4 -4.55 60.49 4.84
CA HIS A 4 -5.11 61.81 4.55
C HIS A 4 -6.28 61.72 3.57
N SER A 5 -7.27 62.55 3.91
CA SER A 5 -8.55 62.87 3.31
C SER A 5 -8.55 63.26 1.82
N ARG A 6 -9.69 63.11 1.15
CA ARG A 6 -10.60 64.20 0.69
C ARG A 6 -11.81 63.59 -0.02
N GLY A 7 -12.97 64.26 0.08
CA GLY A 7 -14.24 63.78 -0.46
C GLY A 7 -15.01 64.80 -1.31
N VAL A 8 -16.27 64.43 -1.57
CA VAL A 8 -17.44 65.24 -2.00
C VAL A 8 -17.51 65.57 -3.52
N PRO A 9 -18.68 65.73 -4.20
CA PRO A 9 -20.11 65.69 -3.79
C PRO A 9 -21.09 64.81 -4.61
N ALA A 10 -22.32 64.78 -4.10
CA ALA A 10 -23.58 64.23 -4.62
C ALA A 10 -24.17 64.90 -5.87
N GLY A 11 -25.05 64.17 -6.55
CA GLY A 11 -26.04 64.66 -7.52
C GLY A 11 -27.21 63.70 -7.66
N VAL A 12 -28.42 64.18 -7.31
CA VAL A 12 -29.74 63.52 -7.39
C VAL A 12 -30.47 64.06 -8.62
N ILE A 13 -31.12 63.21 -9.43
CA ILE A 13 -32.34 63.56 -10.20
C ILE A 13 -33.27 62.33 -10.37
N HIS A 14 -34.55 62.57 -10.04
CA HIS A 14 -35.83 61.88 -10.28
C HIS A 14 -36.06 61.38 -11.74
N GLN A 15 -37.03 60.56 -12.18
CA GLN A 15 -38.36 60.12 -11.72
C GLN A 15 -38.93 59.07 -12.72
N ASN A 16 -40.10 58.50 -12.34
CA ASN A 16 -41.18 57.88 -13.16
C ASN A 16 -41.18 56.35 -13.30
N ILE A 17 -42.02 55.63 -12.54
CA ILE A 17 -43.49 55.44 -12.59
C ILE A 17 -43.86 54.20 -13.44
N ASP A 18 -43.98 53.08 -12.72
CA ASP A 18 -45.22 52.28 -12.49
C ASP A 18 -45.86 51.39 -13.57
N ASN A 19 -46.54 50.36 -13.03
CA ASN A 19 -47.41 49.32 -13.62
C ASN A 19 -46.66 48.05 -14.11
N SER A 20 -47.00 46.83 -13.71
CA SER A 20 -48.26 46.28 -13.20
C SER A 20 -48.08 44.81 -12.80
N VAL A 21 -48.77 44.35 -11.73
CA VAL A 21 -49.63 43.13 -11.64
C VAL A 21 -48.91 41.77 -11.89
N ALA A 22 -48.98 40.69 -11.09
CA ALA A 22 -49.93 40.17 -10.11
C ALA A 22 -49.30 39.01 -9.31
N ASN A 23 -49.87 38.77 -8.12
CA ASN A 23 -50.05 37.51 -7.40
C ASN A 23 -48.98 36.41 -7.51
N GLU A 24 -48.20 36.29 -6.44
CA GLU A 24 -47.65 35.02 -5.97
C GLU A 24 -48.80 34.16 -5.42
N ASP A 25 -49.07 33.05 -6.10
CA ASP A 25 -49.78 31.91 -5.51
C ASP A 25 -49.04 30.61 -5.87
N GLN A 26 -49.12 29.69 -4.93
CA GLN A 26 -48.30 28.51 -4.71
C GLN A 26 -48.14 27.58 -5.93
N GLN A 27 -46.89 27.15 -6.15
CA GLN A 27 -46.62 25.87 -6.81
C GLN A 27 -45.49 25.14 -6.06
N GLN A 28 -45.86 24.04 -5.41
CA GLN A 28 -44.93 23.06 -4.84
C GLN A 28 -44.21 22.35 -5.99
N ASP A 29 -42.98 22.76 -6.28
CA ASP A 29 -42.08 21.95 -7.10
C ASP A 29 -41.36 20.94 -6.21
N ALA A 30 -41.71 19.68 -6.42
CA ALA A 30 -41.03 18.52 -5.86
C ALA A 30 -39.55 18.58 -6.24
N ILE A 31 -38.70 18.64 -5.21
CA ILE A 31 -37.24 18.47 -5.34
C ILE A 31 -37.01 17.05 -5.85
N LEU A 32 -36.78 16.92 -7.16
CA LEU A 32 -36.26 15.72 -7.77
C LEU A 32 -34.83 15.52 -7.26
N PHE A 33 -34.67 14.63 -6.29
CA PHE A 33 -33.37 14.12 -5.89
C PHE A 33 -32.66 13.54 -7.12
N PRO A 34 -31.40 13.92 -7.42
CA PRO A 34 -30.66 13.32 -8.50
C PRO A 34 -30.56 11.81 -8.28
N SER A 35 -30.87 11.10 -9.35
CA SER A 35 -30.89 9.65 -9.49
C SER A 35 -29.69 8.99 -8.83
N GLN A 36 -29.97 7.88 -8.13
CA GLN A 36 -29.02 6.93 -7.58
C GLN A 36 -27.75 6.82 -8.43
N SER A 37 -26.62 7.15 -7.81
CA SER A 37 -25.29 6.85 -8.33
C SER A 37 -25.26 5.39 -8.80
N PRO A 38 -24.77 5.08 -10.02
CA PRO A 38 -24.64 3.69 -10.44
C PRO A 38 -23.79 2.95 -9.40
N SER A 39 -24.27 1.79 -8.95
CA SER A 39 -23.51 0.88 -8.10
C SER A 39 -22.08 0.74 -8.62
N PRO A 40 -21.05 0.73 -7.75
CA PRO A 40 -19.67 0.59 -8.20
C PRO A 40 -19.58 -0.62 -9.14
N LYS A 41 -19.13 -0.40 -10.39
CA LYS A 41 -18.84 -1.52 -11.30
C LYS A 41 -17.81 -2.40 -10.61
N SER A 42 -18.22 -3.58 -10.17
CA SER A 42 -17.27 -4.61 -9.75
C SER A 42 -16.38 -4.93 -10.93
N CYS A 43 -15.09 -5.15 -10.68
CA CYS A 43 -14.20 -5.63 -11.72
C CYS A 43 -14.74 -6.93 -12.33
N PRO A 44 -14.49 -7.18 -13.64
CA PRO A 44 -14.77 -8.48 -14.22
C PRO A 44 -14.09 -9.58 -13.40
N THR A 45 -14.64 -10.79 -13.41
CA THR A 45 -13.94 -11.91 -12.78
C THR A 45 -12.58 -12.09 -13.43
N PHE A 46 -11.54 -12.18 -12.59
CA PHE A 46 -10.18 -12.42 -13.03
C PHE A 46 -9.82 -13.87 -12.73
N ASP A 47 -10.28 -14.78 -13.61
CA ASP A 47 -10.04 -16.23 -13.47
C ASP A 47 -8.74 -16.68 -14.16
N ASN A 48 -7.79 -15.75 -14.31
CA ASN A 48 -6.47 -16.14 -14.76
C ASN A 48 -5.78 -16.92 -13.65
N ARG A 49 -5.62 -18.22 -13.91
CA ARG A 49 -4.53 -19.03 -13.34
C ARG A 49 -3.20 -18.26 -13.49
N THR A 50 -2.13 -18.76 -12.88
CA THR A 50 -0.77 -18.20 -13.02
C THR A 50 -0.51 -17.56 -14.38
N PHE A 51 -0.20 -16.27 -14.38
CA PHE A 51 0.07 -15.47 -15.58
C PHE A 51 1.46 -14.84 -15.50
N ALA A 52 1.85 -14.04 -16.50
CA ALA A 52 3.09 -13.28 -16.42
C ALA A 52 2.90 -11.87 -16.96
N ILE A 53 3.59 -10.91 -16.33
CA ILE A 53 3.68 -9.54 -16.85
C ILE A 53 4.92 -9.49 -17.75
N ASN A 54 4.71 -9.22 -19.03
CA ASN A 54 5.78 -9.07 -20.01
C ASN A 54 6.21 -7.61 -20.10
N ALA A 55 7.23 -7.25 -19.33
CA ALA A 55 7.78 -5.90 -19.28
C ALA A 55 9.29 -5.98 -19.04
N TYR A 56 10.06 -5.27 -19.87
CA TYR A 56 11.51 -5.16 -19.68
C TYR A 56 11.81 -4.42 -18.38
N GLN A 57 12.63 -5.04 -17.52
CA GLN A 57 13.09 -4.44 -16.27
C GLN A 57 11.97 -4.02 -15.31
N LEU A 58 10.93 -4.86 -15.15
CA LEU A 58 9.84 -4.57 -14.21
C LEU A 58 10.28 -4.61 -12.75
N TYR A 59 11.05 -5.62 -12.34
CA TYR A 59 11.58 -5.83 -10.97
C TYR A 59 10.59 -5.31 -9.90
N PRO A 60 9.45 -6.02 -9.72
CA PRO A 60 8.37 -5.56 -8.87
C PRO A 60 8.63 -5.89 -7.39
N GLU A 61 8.99 -4.88 -6.61
CA GLU A 61 9.21 -5.05 -5.16
C GLU A 61 7.88 -5.20 -4.40
N ASN A 62 6.88 -4.45 -4.82
CA ASN A 62 5.58 -4.46 -4.15
C ASN A 62 4.44 -4.20 -5.14
N MET A 63 3.25 -4.69 -4.81
CA MET A 63 2.05 -4.52 -5.62
C MET A 63 0.82 -4.34 -4.76
N ASP A 64 -0.15 -3.55 -5.25
CA ASP A 64 -1.45 -3.41 -4.60
C ASP A 64 -2.58 -3.21 -5.60
N TRP A 65 -3.78 -3.66 -5.25
CA TRP A 65 -4.91 -3.77 -6.15
C TRP A 65 -5.98 -2.72 -5.89
N ASP A 66 -6.24 -1.89 -6.91
CA ASP A 66 -7.39 -1.01 -6.94
C ASP A 66 -8.59 -1.75 -7.53
N GLY A 67 -9.43 -2.30 -6.65
CA GLY A 67 -10.68 -2.96 -7.03
C GLY A 67 -11.77 -2.03 -7.58
N LYS A 68 -11.60 -0.70 -7.53
CA LYS A 68 -12.53 0.27 -8.13
C LYS A 68 -12.15 0.61 -9.57
N LEU A 69 -10.86 0.65 -9.89
CA LEU A 69 -10.34 0.94 -11.24
C LEU A 69 -9.85 -0.30 -11.99
N CYS A 70 -9.86 -1.47 -11.33
CA CYS A 70 -9.49 -2.75 -11.90
C CYS A 70 -8.05 -2.77 -12.44
N GLN A 71 -7.14 -2.24 -11.63
CA GLN A 71 -5.72 -2.10 -11.96
C GLN A 71 -4.84 -2.39 -10.75
N VAL A 72 -3.61 -2.79 -11.02
CA VAL A 72 -2.57 -3.06 -10.03
C VAL A 72 -1.55 -1.92 -10.07
N TYR A 73 -1.21 -1.38 -8.91
CA TYR A 73 -0.04 -0.51 -8.74
C TYR A 73 1.17 -1.37 -8.47
N ILE A 74 2.30 -1.04 -9.08
CA ILE A 74 3.55 -1.81 -9.00
C ILE A 74 4.69 -0.86 -8.65
N GLY A 75 5.44 -1.15 -7.59
CA GLY A 75 6.73 -0.50 -7.34
C GLY A 75 7.79 -1.12 -8.24
N ILE A 76 8.25 -0.37 -9.24
CA ILE A 76 9.29 -0.83 -10.18
C ILE A 76 10.63 -0.45 -9.55
N LEU A 77 11.23 -1.39 -8.82
CA LEU A 77 12.25 -1.15 -7.80
C LEU A 77 13.40 -0.31 -8.34
N PHE A 78 14.15 -0.88 -9.27
CA PHE A 78 15.41 -0.32 -9.75
C PHE A 78 15.22 0.85 -10.73
N ASN A 79 14.11 0.91 -11.46
CA ASN A 79 13.83 2.07 -12.32
C ASN A 79 13.33 3.28 -11.51
N ALA A 80 13.03 3.10 -10.23
CA ALA A 80 12.43 4.12 -9.37
C ALA A 80 11.18 4.77 -10.00
N SER A 81 10.22 3.92 -10.38
CA SER A 81 8.99 4.35 -11.06
C SER A 81 7.75 3.60 -10.58
N LEU A 82 6.56 4.13 -10.87
CA LEU A 82 5.29 3.51 -10.54
C LEU A 82 4.71 2.85 -11.78
N GLY A 83 4.49 1.54 -11.73
CA GLY A 83 3.71 0.82 -12.73
C GLY A 83 2.22 0.88 -12.43
N VAL A 84 1.40 1.09 -13.46
CA VAL A 84 -0.05 0.92 -13.44
C VAL A 84 -0.41 -0.16 -14.45
N TYR A 85 -0.77 -1.34 -13.96
CA TYR A 85 -1.05 -2.51 -14.78
C TYR A 85 -2.54 -2.82 -14.82
N ASN A 86 -3.10 -2.92 -16.02
CA ASN A 86 -4.45 -3.43 -16.24
C ASN A 86 -4.37 -4.92 -16.64
N PRO A 87 -4.73 -5.84 -15.75
CA PRO A 87 -4.55 -7.27 -15.99
C PRO A 87 -5.54 -7.86 -17.01
N TYR A 88 -6.68 -7.19 -17.26
CA TYR A 88 -7.66 -7.65 -18.26
C TYR A 88 -7.30 -7.24 -19.69
N LYS A 89 -6.42 -6.25 -19.83
CA LYS A 89 -5.94 -5.73 -21.13
C LYS A 89 -4.47 -6.07 -21.38
N ASP A 90 -3.83 -6.75 -20.44
CA ASP A 90 -2.39 -6.97 -20.38
C ASP A 90 -1.58 -5.71 -20.72
N LYS A 91 -1.91 -4.59 -20.06
CA LYS A 91 -1.33 -3.27 -20.36
C LYS A 91 -0.68 -2.67 -19.14
N LEU A 92 0.64 -2.46 -19.20
CA LEU A 92 1.41 -1.70 -18.24
C LEU A 92 1.61 -0.25 -18.73
N THR A 93 1.38 0.71 -17.84
CA THR A 93 1.79 2.11 -18.02
C THR A 93 2.79 2.46 -16.94
N VAL A 94 3.93 3.03 -17.30
CA VAL A 94 4.95 3.48 -16.33
C VAL A 94 4.79 4.98 -16.10
N ILE A 95 4.66 5.36 -14.83
CA ILE A 95 4.58 6.74 -14.36
C ILE A 95 5.94 7.12 -13.80
N ASN A 96 6.54 8.15 -14.41
CA ASN A 96 7.85 8.65 -14.03
C ASN A 96 7.74 9.72 -12.95
N PHE A 97 8.70 9.71 -12.05
CA PHE A 97 8.90 10.72 -11.02
C PHE A 97 10.00 11.70 -11.47
N PRO A 98 9.70 13.00 -11.64
CA PRO A 98 10.72 13.98 -11.99
C PRO A 98 11.90 13.98 -10.99
N GLY A 99 13.12 13.85 -11.52
CA GLY A 99 14.37 13.82 -10.75
C GLY A 99 14.66 12.51 -10.00
N VAL A 100 13.78 11.52 -10.12
CA VAL A 100 13.85 10.24 -9.37
C VAL A 100 13.93 9.05 -10.31
N THR A 101 13.06 8.96 -11.33
CA THR A 101 13.05 7.82 -12.23
C THR A 101 14.36 7.73 -13.03
N LEU A 102 14.91 6.51 -13.11
CA LEU A 102 16.23 6.22 -13.68
C LEU A 102 17.42 6.89 -12.96
N ASN A 103 17.23 7.32 -11.71
CA ASN A 103 18.33 7.73 -10.84
C ASN A 103 18.73 6.56 -9.93
N PRO A 104 20.00 6.10 -9.96
CA PRO A 104 20.47 4.96 -9.18
C PRO A 104 20.40 5.14 -7.66
N ASP A 105 20.24 6.37 -7.16
CA ASP A 105 20.16 6.63 -5.72
C ASP A 105 18.81 6.21 -5.13
N PHE A 106 17.77 6.10 -5.96
CA PHE A 106 16.40 5.87 -5.55
C PHE A 106 15.89 4.49 -5.97
N HIS A 107 15.03 3.93 -5.14
CA HIS A 107 14.19 2.79 -5.43
C HIS A 107 12.72 3.16 -5.19
N VAL A 108 11.81 2.51 -5.91
CA VAL A 108 10.37 2.54 -5.59
C VAL A 108 9.95 1.16 -5.12
N GLY A 109 9.94 0.98 -3.79
CA GLY A 109 9.50 -0.25 -3.15
C GLY A 109 8.03 -0.20 -2.79
N GLY A 110 7.68 0.59 -1.77
CA GLY A 110 6.34 0.62 -1.19
C GLY A 110 5.29 1.29 -2.09
N VAL A 111 4.25 0.54 -2.43
CA VAL A 111 3.02 1.08 -3.04
C VAL A 111 1.80 0.54 -2.30
N ALA A 112 0.81 1.40 -2.08
CA ALA A 112 -0.46 0.97 -1.50
C ALA A 112 -1.63 1.78 -2.06
N TRP A 113 -2.69 1.08 -2.42
CA TRP A 113 -3.99 1.67 -2.74
C TRP A 113 -4.72 2.00 -1.44
N ASP A 114 -5.27 3.20 -1.38
CA ASP A 114 -6.08 3.67 -0.27
C ASP A 114 -7.56 3.40 -0.56
N PRO A 115 -8.18 2.37 0.06
CA PRO A 115 -9.57 2.01 -0.24
C PRO A 115 -10.57 3.09 0.17
N TYR A 116 -10.20 3.99 1.09
CA TYR A 116 -11.06 5.04 1.62
C TYR A 116 -11.11 6.26 0.70
N THR A 117 -9.97 6.66 0.14
CA THR A 117 -9.90 7.83 -0.76
C THR A 117 -9.90 7.46 -2.25
N GLY A 118 -9.52 6.22 -2.60
CA GLY A 118 -9.33 5.78 -3.98
C GLY A 118 -8.04 6.31 -4.62
N LEU A 119 -7.12 6.85 -3.84
CA LEU A 119 -5.80 7.30 -4.25
C LEU A 119 -4.76 6.20 -4.03
N ALA A 120 -3.54 6.37 -4.52
CA ALA A 120 -2.41 5.50 -4.19
C ALA A 120 -1.33 6.28 -3.45
N SER A 121 -0.62 5.63 -2.53
CA SER A 121 0.58 6.17 -1.89
C SER A 121 1.81 5.42 -2.37
N VAL A 122 2.91 6.13 -2.58
CA VAL A 122 4.16 5.57 -3.10
C VAL A 122 5.32 6.09 -2.27
N ILE A 123 6.18 5.17 -1.82
CA ILE A 123 7.48 5.50 -1.25
C ILE A 123 8.52 5.53 -2.36
N VAL A 124 9.21 6.66 -2.47
CA VAL A 124 10.49 6.76 -3.15
C VAL A 124 11.56 6.69 -2.08
N GLY A 125 12.21 5.53 -1.97
CA GLY A 125 13.21 5.27 -0.95
C GLY A 125 14.63 5.40 -1.49
N GLN A 126 15.57 5.63 -0.59
CA GLN A 126 17.00 5.57 -0.90
C GLN A 126 17.47 4.11 -0.93
N GLY A 127 18.07 3.66 -2.04
CA GLY A 127 18.43 2.25 -2.24
C GLY A 127 19.57 1.74 -1.33
N ASN A 128 20.52 2.60 -0.94
CA ASN A 128 21.65 2.22 -0.09
C ASN A 128 21.25 1.78 1.30
N ALA A 129 20.10 2.19 1.82
CA ALA A 129 19.58 1.67 3.08
C ALA A 129 19.55 0.13 3.06
N PHE A 130 19.19 -0.47 1.92
CA PHE A 130 19.17 -1.91 1.72
C PHE A 130 20.52 -2.45 1.22
N ASN A 131 21.21 -1.75 0.32
CA ASN A 131 22.51 -2.22 -0.21
C ASN A 131 23.62 -2.26 0.85
N THR A 132 23.44 -1.55 1.96
CA THR A 132 24.44 -1.42 3.04
C THR A 132 23.93 -1.93 4.39
N ASP A 133 22.79 -2.62 4.43
CA ASP A 133 22.17 -3.12 5.65
C ASP A 133 22.06 -2.04 6.76
N GLY A 134 21.58 -0.85 6.36
CA GLY A 134 21.39 0.29 7.24
C GLY A 134 22.66 1.09 7.58
N ALA A 135 23.85 0.71 7.10
CA ALA A 135 25.08 1.45 7.37
C ALA A 135 25.10 2.85 6.69
N ASN A 136 24.40 3.00 5.57
CA ASN A 136 24.15 4.29 4.93
C ASN A 136 22.66 4.49 4.66
N ILE A 137 22.03 5.33 5.50
CA ILE A 137 20.61 5.71 5.40
C ILE A 137 20.43 7.23 5.23
N THR A 138 21.48 7.92 4.77
CA THR A 138 21.54 9.39 4.81
C THR A 138 20.87 10.10 3.63
N GLY A 139 20.58 9.39 2.54
CA GLY A 139 20.03 10.02 1.34
C GLY A 139 18.54 10.35 1.43
N ASP A 140 18.03 10.93 0.35
CA ASP A 140 16.67 11.45 0.30
C ASP A 140 15.62 10.33 0.19
N ASN A 141 14.51 10.52 0.88
CA ASN A 141 13.36 9.63 0.86
C ASN A 141 12.09 10.48 0.76
N PHE A 142 11.12 10.03 -0.02
CA PHE A 142 9.85 10.73 -0.22
C PHE A 142 8.66 9.80 -0.06
N ILE A 143 7.55 10.37 0.42
CA ILE A 143 6.22 9.78 0.35
C ILE A 143 5.38 10.65 -0.57
N GLU A 144 4.69 10.03 -1.51
CA GLU A 144 3.89 10.71 -2.53
C GLU A 144 2.49 10.13 -2.60
N LYS A 145 1.52 10.99 -2.94
CA LYS A 145 0.12 10.58 -3.15
C LYS A 145 -0.26 10.79 -4.60
N PHE A 146 -0.68 9.73 -5.24
CA PHE A 146 -1.02 9.65 -6.64
C PHE A 146 -2.54 9.57 -6.82
N ASP A 147 -3.09 10.40 -7.70
CA ASP A 147 -4.46 10.28 -8.18
C ASP A 147 -4.49 9.45 -9.46
N PRO A 148 -5.05 8.23 -9.43
CA PRO A 148 -5.10 7.37 -10.60
C PRO A 148 -6.06 7.83 -11.69
N ARG A 149 -6.98 8.76 -11.40
CA ARG A 149 -7.93 9.28 -12.39
C ARG A 149 -7.30 10.35 -13.26
N THR A 150 -6.55 11.25 -12.64
CA THR A 150 -5.83 12.33 -13.34
C THR A 150 -4.42 11.93 -13.74
N GLN A 151 -3.90 10.81 -13.19
CA GLN A 151 -2.53 10.35 -13.34
C GLN A 151 -1.50 11.39 -12.86
N MET A 152 -1.83 12.12 -11.79
CA MET A 152 -0.97 13.16 -11.23
C MET A 152 -0.66 12.90 -9.75
N PHE A 153 0.51 13.35 -9.31
CA PHE A 153 0.83 13.41 -7.88
C PHE A 153 0.19 14.65 -7.26
N ILE A 154 -0.55 14.45 -6.18
CA ILE A 154 -1.27 15.50 -5.45
C ILE A 154 -0.31 16.23 -4.52
N TRP A 155 0.57 15.47 -3.86
CA TRP A 155 1.58 16.00 -2.96
C TRP A 155 2.77 15.04 -2.87
N ARG A 156 3.91 15.61 -2.46
CA ARG A 156 5.17 14.93 -2.15
C ARG A 156 5.70 15.51 -0.84
N LEU A 157 6.08 14.66 0.09
CA LEU A 157 6.72 15.06 1.34
C LEU A 157 8.11 14.43 1.45
N ASN A 158 9.09 15.24 1.88
CA ASN A 158 10.44 14.76 2.17
C ASN A 158 10.48 14.10 3.55
N ILE A 159 10.70 12.79 3.58
CA ILE A 159 10.81 11.99 4.81
C ILE A 159 12.16 12.28 5.50
N THR A 160 13.23 12.45 4.73
CA THR A 160 14.58 12.75 5.23
C THR A 160 14.65 14.06 6.02
N ALA A 161 13.78 15.03 5.73
CA ALA A 161 13.65 16.26 6.54
C ALA A 161 13.32 15.97 8.02
N VAL A 162 12.67 14.84 8.30
CA VAL A 162 12.28 14.40 9.64
C VAL A 162 13.16 13.27 10.14
N SER A 163 13.57 12.35 9.26
CA SER A 163 14.43 11.23 9.63
C SER A 163 15.88 11.61 9.81
N LYS A 164 16.37 12.70 9.20
CA LYS A 164 17.73 13.24 9.34
C LYS A 164 18.84 12.18 9.15
N GLY A 165 18.57 11.13 8.37
CA GLY A 165 19.51 10.02 8.18
C GLY A 165 19.81 9.22 9.44
N ILE A 166 18.89 9.18 10.42
CA ILE A 166 19.04 8.38 11.64
C ILE A 166 18.09 7.17 11.71
N TYR A 167 17.08 7.12 10.85
CA TYR A 167 16.28 5.93 10.58
C TYR A 167 15.78 5.97 9.12
N GLY A 168 15.58 4.81 8.50
CA GLY A 168 15.26 4.71 7.08
C GLY A 168 14.87 3.31 6.61
N GLY A 169 15.08 3.03 5.32
CA GLY A 169 14.66 1.78 4.69
C GLY A 169 13.14 1.65 4.63
N PHE A 170 12.47 2.68 4.14
CA PHE A 170 11.01 2.71 4.03
C PHE A 170 10.56 1.90 2.81
N ASN A 171 9.70 0.88 3.02
CA ASN A 171 9.37 -0.09 1.96
C ASN A 171 7.90 -0.54 1.92
N ASP A 172 7.08 -0.22 2.92
CA ASP A 172 5.67 -0.66 2.92
C ASP A 172 4.73 0.37 3.57
N ILE A 173 3.46 0.37 3.13
CA ILE A 173 2.48 1.44 3.40
C ILE A 173 1.12 0.85 3.81
N ALA A 174 0.46 1.50 4.76
CA ALA A 174 -0.91 1.19 5.19
C ALA A 174 -1.74 2.47 5.35
N HIS A 175 -3.07 2.35 5.25
CA HIS A 175 -4.02 3.47 5.42
C HIS A 175 -5.08 3.15 6.46
N ASP A 176 -5.37 4.08 7.37
CA ASP A 176 -6.49 3.92 8.30
C ASP A 176 -7.80 4.50 7.74
N PRO A 177 -8.96 4.17 8.35
CA PRO A 177 -10.26 4.71 7.92
C PRO A 177 -10.41 6.23 8.04
N ASP A 178 -9.52 6.91 8.77
CA ASP A 178 -9.53 8.37 8.87
C ASP A 178 -8.74 9.02 7.71
N GLY A 179 -8.15 8.22 6.82
CA GLY A 179 -7.35 8.67 5.69
C GLY A 179 -5.89 8.96 6.04
N ASN A 180 -5.42 8.60 7.24
CA ASN A 180 -4.00 8.73 7.56
C ASN A 180 -3.20 7.69 6.78
N THR A 181 -2.00 8.07 6.34
CA THR A 181 -1.03 7.16 5.76
C THR A 181 0.02 6.79 6.78
N PHE A 182 0.25 5.51 6.99
CA PHE A 182 1.32 4.97 7.82
C PHE A 182 2.31 4.22 6.94
N PHE A 183 3.59 4.29 7.27
CA PHE A 183 4.59 3.50 6.57
C PHE A 183 5.74 3.15 7.50
N CYS A 184 6.32 1.96 7.30
CA CYS A 184 7.37 1.45 8.16
C CYS A 184 8.76 1.68 7.58
N GLY A 185 9.75 1.88 8.45
CA GLY A 185 11.17 1.87 8.13
C GLY A 185 11.86 0.66 8.76
N THR A 186 12.75 0.04 8.00
CA THR A 186 13.49 -1.17 8.37
C THR A 186 14.67 -0.87 9.29
N TYR A 187 15.34 0.28 9.16
CA TYR A 187 16.67 0.53 9.73
C TYR A 187 16.70 1.78 10.62
N PRO A 188 16.49 1.66 11.94
CA PRO A 188 15.81 0.57 12.63
C PRO A 188 14.28 0.62 12.46
N SER A 189 13.57 -0.30 13.12
CA SER A 189 12.11 -0.33 13.25
C SER A 189 11.55 1.06 13.54
N SER A 190 10.83 1.64 12.59
CA SER A 190 10.18 2.93 12.74
C SER A 190 8.82 2.93 12.02
N ILE A 191 7.89 3.78 12.46
CA ILE A 191 6.63 4.01 11.74
C ILE A 191 6.41 5.50 11.64
N MET A 192 6.26 5.97 10.41
CA MET A 192 5.91 7.35 10.11
C MET A 192 4.41 7.47 9.88
N LYS A 193 3.86 8.65 10.12
CA LYS A 193 2.46 8.99 9.86
C LYS A 193 2.36 10.27 9.04
N VAL A 194 1.48 10.28 8.06
CA VAL A 194 1.06 11.46 7.30
C VAL A 194 -0.44 11.65 7.50
N ASP A 195 -0.83 12.89 7.78
CA ASP A 195 -2.22 13.26 7.94
C ASP A 195 -2.99 13.17 6.60
N PRO A 196 -4.34 13.12 6.62
CA PRO A 196 -5.13 12.89 5.40
C PRO A 196 -4.99 14.00 4.35
N LYS A 197 -4.53 15.19 4.74
CA LYS A 197 -4.32 16.33 3.84
C LYS A 197 -2.90 16.37 3.27
N GLY A 198 -2.01 15.48 3.70
CA GLY A 198 -0.62 15.44 3.26
C GLY A 198 0.18 16.67 3.67
N GLN A 199 -0.08 17.24 4.85
CA GLN A 199 0.57 18.47 5.30
C GLN A 199 1.93 18.21 5.96
N ALA A 200 2.05 17.13 6.72
CA ALA A 200 3.28 16.79 7.39
C ALA A 200 3.48 15.28 7.53
N VAL A 201 4.75 14.87 7.50
CA VAL A 201 5.19 13.56 7.96
C VAL A 201 5.70 13.70 9.40
N ILE A 202 5.29 12.80 10.28
CA ILE A 202 5.77 12.74 11.67
C ILE A 202 6.29 11.34 12.01
N PRO A 203 7.30 11.23 12.88
CA PRO A 203 7.67 9.94 13.46
C PRO A 203 6.60 9.56 14.48
N TRP A 204 5.80 8.56 14.13
CA TRP A 204 4.71 8.09 14.98
C TRP A 204 5.19 7.03 15.97
N TYR A 205 6.14 6.19 15.57
CA TYR A 205 6.87 5.27 16.42
C TYR A 205 8.38 5.32 16.10
N LEU A 206 9.18 5.34 17.16
CA LEU A 206 10.62 5.15 17.16
C LEU A 206 11.00 4.24 18.33
N PRO A 207 12.08 3.44 18.19
CA PRO A 207 12.58 2.63 19.30
C PRO A 207 13.24 3.55 20.34
N ALA A 208 13.33 3.06 21.59
CA ALA A 208 13.98 3.82 22.67
C ALA A 208 15.46 4.10 22.38
N THR A 209 16.12 3.17 21.69
CA THR A 209 17.51 3.30 21.24
C THR A 209 17.54 3.12 19.73
N ILE A 210 18.16 4.07 19.02
CA ILE A 210 18.34 4.00 17.59
C ILE A 210 19.65 3.28 17.29
N ASN A 211 19.55 2.13 16.61
CA ASN A 211 20.69 1.44 16.02
C ASN A 211 20.40 1.27 14.52
N GLN A 212 21.09 2.02 13.67
CA GLN A 212 20.79 2.12 12.24
C GLN A 212 20.99 0.80 11.50
N THR A 213 21.88 -0.07 11.96
CA THR A 213 22.14 -1.38 11.33
C THR A 213 21.30 -2.51 11.92
N ALA A 214 20.45 -2.22 12.93
CA ALA A 214 19.50 -3.20 13.41
C ALA A 214 18.31 -3.26 12.44
N ARG A 215 18.17 -4.40 11.76
CA ARG A 215 17.00 -4.66 10.91
C ARG A 215 15.73 -4.73 11.76
N GLY A 216 14.63 -4.23 11.19
CA GLY A 216 13.39 -3.98 11.92
C GLY A 216 12.15 -4.22 11.08
N TYR A 217 11.21 -3.28 11.11
CA TYR A 217 9.92 -3.40 10.43
C TYR A 217 10.06 -3.39 8.90
N SER A 218 9.58 -4.45 8.25
CA SER A 218 9.69 -4.64 6.80
C SER A 218 8.34 -4.70 6.09
N GLY A 219 7.25 -4.91 6.83
CA GLY A 219 5.89 -4.94 6.28
C GLY A 219 4.89 -4.30 7.23
N ILE A 220 3.84 -3.68 6.68
CA ILE A 220 2.80 -2.99 7.45
C ILE A 220 1.43 -3.13 6.79
N VAL A 221 0.41 -3.42 7.61
CA VAL A 221 -0.99 -3.47 7.17
C VAL A 221 -1.89 -2.76 8.18
N SER A 222 -3.04 -2.32 7.69
CA SER A 222 -4.10 -1.73 8.50
C SER A 222 -5.40 -2.52 8.33
N HIS A 223 -6.11 -2.70 9.44
CA HIS A 223 -7.51 -3.11 9.40
C HIS A 223 -8.28 -2.40 10.51
N SER A 224 -9.32 -1.66 10.13
CA SER A 224 -10.01 -0.76 11.06
C SER A 224 -9.01 0.18 11.74
N SER A 225 -8.95 0.21 13.07
CA SER A 225 -7.98 1.03 13.83
C SER A 225 -6.73 0.26 14.27
N THR A 226 -6.53 -0.97 13.81
CA THR A 226 -5.36 -1.78 14.13
C THR A 226 -4.34 -1.67 13.01
N ILE A 227 -3.10 -1.27 13.35
CA ILE A 227 -1.94 -1.44 12.49
C ILE A 227 -1.21 -2.69 12.94
N VAL A 228 -0.78 -3.54 12.00
CA VAL A 228 0.11 -4.67 12.27
C VAL A 228 1.38 -4.50 11.44
N VAL A 229 2.52 -4.78 12.03
CA VAL A 229 3.82 -4.79 11.34
C VAL A 229 4.51 -6.14 11.51
N LEU A 230 5.30 -6.49 10.50
CA LEU A 230 6.30 -7.55 10.60
C LEU A 230 7.64 -6.95 10.98
N ASP A 231 8.19 -7.37 12.12
CA ASP A 231 9.57 -7.08 12.47
C ASP A 231 10.47 -8.21 11.96
N SER A 232 11.19 -7.94 10.88
CA SER A 232 12.09 -8.90 10.23
C SER A 232 13.39 -9.12 11.02
N GLY A 233 13.74 -8.23 11.96
CA GLY A 233 14.89 -8.39 12.85
C GLY A 233 14.70 -9.50 13.88
N VAL A 234 13.46 -9.69 14.36
CA VAL A 234 13.09 -10.73 15.33
C VAL A 234 12.13 -11.79 14.79
N GLY A 235 11.63 -11.62 13.56
CA GLY A 235 10.69 -12.52 12.90
C GLY A 235 9.33 -12.61 13.60
N LYS A 236 8.85 -11.53 14.24
CA LYS A 236 7.59 -11.48 14.99
C LYS A 236 6.66 -10.38 14.48
N LEU A 237 5.38 -10.52 14.79
CA LEU A 237 4.36 -9.50 14.50
C LEU A 237 4.09 -8.62 15.71
N PHE A 238 3.96 -7.32 15.47
CA PHE A 238 3.54 -6.34 16.47
C PHE A 238 2.32 -5.59 15.96
N ARG A 239 1.41 -5.26 16.87
CA ARG A 239 0.24 -4.43 16.59
C ARG A 239 0.30 -3.10 17.32
N PHE A 240 -0.37 -2.11 16.75
CA PHE A 240 -0.52 -0.77 17.27
C PHE A 240 -1.98 -0.32 17.12
N ASP A 241 -2.38 0.64 17.97
CA ASP A 241 -3.64 1.35 17.83
C ASP A 241 -3.43 2.64 17.02
N ALA A 242 -4.00 2.72 15.82
CA ALA A 242 -3.87 3.86 14.90
C ALA A 242 -4.42 5.18 15.48
N LYS A 243 -5.35 5.09 16.45
CA LYS A 243 -5.96 6.25 17.11
C LYS A 243 -5.05 6.88 18.16
N SER A 244 -4.01 6.16 18.58
CA SER A 244 -3.04 6.67 19.54
C SER A 244 -2.19 7.79 18.93
N LYS A 245 -1.85 8.79 19.75
CA LYS A 245 -1.00 9.93 19.32
C LYS A 245 0.41 9.49 18.91
N ARG A 246 0.90 8.41 19.52
CA ARG A 246 2.17 7.75 19.20
C ARG A 246 1.95 6.24 19.20
N GLY A 247 2.70 5.54 18.36
CA GLY A 247 2.68 4.09 18.31
C GLY A 247 3.31 3.50 19.57
N THR A 248 2.63 2.52 20.17
CA THR A 248 3.21 1.63 21.19
C THR A 248 3.04 0.19 20.72
N PRO A 249 4.13 -0.54 20.46
CA PRO A 249 4.05 -1.89 19.93
C PRO A 249 3.51 -2.84 20.99
N THR A 250 2.59 -3.71 20.58
CA THR A 250 2.15 -4.86 21.38
C THR A 250 2.42 -6.13 20.57
N LEU A 251 3.11 -7.11 21.14
CA LEU A 251 3.33 -8.40 20.47
C LEU A 251 1.99 -9.02 20.07
N VAL A 252 1.92 -9.59 18.87
CA VAL A 252 0.82 -10.47 18.44
C VAL A 252 1.28 -11.91 18.67
N PRO A 253 0.80 -12.61 19.72
CA PRO A 253 1.15 -14.00 19.93
C PRO A 253 0.60 -14.87 18.81
N ILE A 254 1.41 -15.81 18.33
CA ILE A 254 1.06 -16.72 17.24
C ILE A 254 1.02 -18.14 17.78
N GLN A 255 0.02 -18.92 17.35
CA GLN A 255 -0.15 -20.31 17.77
C GLN A 255 -0.16 -21.26 16.55
N PRO A 256 0.71 -22.29 16.52
CA PRO A 256 1.89 -22.45 17.39
C PRO A 256 2.87 -21.27 17.24
N ASP A 257 3.81 -21.10 18.18
CA ASP A 257 4.80 -20.01 18.07
C ASP A 257 5.60 -20.14 16.77
N GLN A 258 5.84 -19.01 16.09
CA GLN A 258 6.52 -18.94 14.79
C GLN A 258 7.57 -17.83 14.76
N ILE A 259 8.63 -18.05 13.98
CA ILE A 259 9.61 -17.03 13.59
C ILE A 259 9.59 -16.92 12.07
N PHE A 260 9.37 -15.71 11.57
CA PHE A 260 9.30 -15.39 10.15
C PHE A 260 10.65 -14.89 9.63
N GLU A 261 11.64 -15.78 9.61
CA GLU A 261 12.96 -15.49 9.05
C GLU A 261 12.86 -15.14 7.56
N GLY A 262 13.61 -14.12 7.13
CA GLY A 262 13.55 -13.63 5.75
C GLY A 262 12.22 -12.96 5.41
N GLY A 263 11.48 -12.50 6.42
CA GLY A 263 10.28 -11.72 6.25
C GLY A 263 10.52 -10.43 5.46
N ASP A 264 9.64 -10.18 4.50
CA ASP A 264 9.63 -8.95 3.70
C ASP A 264 8.36 -8.17 3.98
N SER A 265 7.30 -8.34 3.18
CA SER A 265 6.01 -7.67 3.42
C SER A 265 4.95 -8.56 4.07
N ILE A 266 3.88 -7.91 4.53
CA ILE A 266 2.65 -8.56 4.98
C ILE A 266 1.44 -7.95 4.26
N ARG A 267 0.42 -8.78 3.97
CA ARG A 267 -0.77 -8.34 3.24
C ARG A 267 -2.03 -8.92 3.86
N LEU A 268 -3.11 -8.13 3.82
CA LEU A 268 -4.46 -8.54 4.24
C LEU A 268 -5.38 -8.56 3.01
N PRO A 269 -5.50 -9.69 2.30
CA PRO A 269 -6.37 -9.76 1.14
C PRO A 269 -7.83 -9.42 1.50
N ILE A 270 -8.42 -8.53 0.70
CA ILE A 270 -9.80 -8.05 0.86
C ILE A 270 -10.80 -9.22 0.90
N LYS A 271 -10.53 -10.31 0.14
CA LYS A 271 -11.41 -11.50 0.07
C LYS A 271 -11.66 -12.15 1.43
N TYR A 272 -10.78 -11.96 2.41
CA TYR A 272 -10.92 -12.54 3.75
C TYR A 272 -11.35 -11.54 4.82
N SER A 273 -11.71 -10.32 4.43
CA SER A 273 -12.20 -9.27 5.34
C SER A 273 -11.24 -9.03 6.52
N GLY A 274 -9.94 -8.98 6.26
CA GLY A 274 -8.91 -8.71 7.27
C GLY A 274 -8.61 -9.87 8.24
N ARG A 275 -9.21 -11.05 8.05
CA ARG A 275 -8.98 -12.22 8.93
C ARG A 275 -7.79 -13.08 8.53
N ILE A 276 -7.34 -13.01 7.29
CA ILE A 276 -6.17 -13.75 6.81
C ILE A 276 -5.06 -12.77 6.47
N MET A 277 -3.86 -13.07 6.96
CA MET A 277 -2.64 -12.36 6.62
C MET A 277 -1.71 -13.29 5.87
N LEU A 278 -1.13 -12.75 4.82
CA LEU A 278 -0.08 -13.39 4.02
C LEU A 278 1.24 -12.72 4.38
N VAL A 279 2.22 -13.51 4.79
CA VAL A 279 3.56 -13.05 5.14
C VAL A 279 4.53 -13.54 4.07
N ALA A 280 5.13 -12.61 3.33
CA ALA A 280 6.14 -12.91 2.32
C ALA A 280 7.46 -13.29 3.01
N LEU A 281 8.00 -14.46 2.67
CA LEU A 281 9.26 -14.98 3.20
C LEU A 281 10.19 -15.29 2.03
N HIS A 282 11.24 -14.48 1.82
CA HIS A 282 12.09 -14.47 0.62
C HIS A 282 12.35 -15.84 -0.01
N ALA A 283 12.90 -16.77 0.78
CA ALA A 283 13.30 -18.10 0.30
C ALA A 283 12.27 -19.22 0.56
N ARG A 284 11.24 -18.97 1.38
CA ARG A 284 10.34 -20.02 1.88
C ARG A 284 8.97 -20.04 1.20
N GLY A 285 8.50 -18.89 0.72
CA GLY A 285 7.14 -18.75 0.18
C GLY A 285 6.29 -17.78 0.99
N VAL A 286 5.03 -18.13 1.19
CA VAL A 286 4.04 -17.28 1.87
C VAL A 286 3.49 -18.00 3.10
N ALA A 287 3.78 -17.49 4.29
CA ALA A 287 3.14 -17.98 5.51
C ALA A 287 1.72 -17.41 5.62
N VAL A 288 0.78 -18.27 6.00
CA VAL A 288 -0.65 -17.92 6.10
C VAL A 288 -1.06 -17.91 7.56
N LEU A 289 -1.54 -16.75 8.01
CA LEU A 289 -1.99 -16.53 9.38
C LEU A 289 -3.47 -16.18 9.42
N ARG A 290 -4.13 -16.54 10.52
CA ARG A 290 -5.53 -16.21 10.77
C ARG A 290 -5.74 -15.47 12.08
N SER A 291 -6.45 -14.36 12.03
CA SER A 291 -7.12 -13.77 13.19
C SER A 291 -8.62 -14.11 13.13
N ARG A 292 -9.18 -14.68 14.20
CA ARG A 292 -10.59 -15.13 14.22
C ARG A 292 -11.58 -13.97 14.06
N ASN A 293 -11.20 -12.79 14.55
CA ASN A 293 -12.02 -11.59 14.64
C ASN A 293 -11.38 -10.37 13.96
N ALA A 294 -10.30 -10.55 13.19
CA ALA A 294 -9.55 -9.49 12.51
C ALA A 294 -9.01 -8.37 13.43
N ASP A 295 -8.97 -8.56 14.75
CA ASP A 295 -8.42 -7.57 15.69
C ASP A 295 -6.92 -7.71 15.92
N TRP A 296 -6.35 -8.81 15.41
CA TRP A 296 -4.93 -9.18 15.45
C TRP A 296 -4.33 -9.12 16.87
N LYS A 297 -5.13 -9.37 17.91
CA LYS A 297 -4.60 -9.57 19.27
C LYS A 297 -3.79 -10.85 19.39
N THR A 298 -4.20 -11.87 18.65
CA THR A 298 -3.56 -13.17 18.51
C THR A 298 -3.73 -13.64 17.08
N ALA A 299 -2.84 -14.52 16.62
CA ALA A 299 -2.96 -15.17 15.32
C ALA A 299 -2.74 -16.68 15.43
N GLU A 300 -3.33 -17.41 14.49
CA GLU A 300 -3.13 -18.85 14.29
C GLU A 300 -2.29 -19.03 13.03
N TYR A 301 -1.19 -19.78 13.11
CA TYR A 301 -0.41 -20.16 11.93
C TYR A 301 -1.09 -21.34 11.24
N LEU A 302 -1.58 -21.10 10.02
CA LEU A 302 -2.34 -22.10 9.26
C LEU A 302 -1.42 -23.01 8.43
N GLY A 303 -0.31 -22.46 7.92
CA GLY A 303 0.65 -23.18 7.12
C GLY A 303 1.49 -22.26 6.22
N LEU A 304 2.26 -22.89 5.34
CA LEU A 304 3.13 -22.24 4.35
C LEU A 304 2.70 -22.67 2.96
N VAL A 305 2.52 -21.70 2.06
CA VAL A 305 2.44 -21.96 0.62
C VAL A 305 3.85 -21.74 0.04
N PRO A 306 4.55 -22.79 -0.41
CA PRO A 306 5.90 -22.63 -0.95
C PRO A 306 5.88 -21.84 -2.25
N ASN A 307 7.00 -21.19 -2.57
CA ASN A 307 7.16 -20.58 -3.89
C ASN A 307 7.17 -21.68 -4.97
N SER A 308 6.75 -21.34 -6.20
CA SER A 308 6.65 -22.36 -7.25
C SER A 308 8.03 -22.88 -7.64
N PRO A 309 8.25 -24.21 -7.64
CA PRO A 309 9.52 -24.81 -8.05
C PRO A 309 9.80 -24.65 -9.55
N THR A 310 8.81 -24.18 -10.33
CA THR A 310 8.94 -23.94 -11.77
C THR A 310 9.51 -22.56 -12.11
N LEU A 311 9.72 -21.70 -11.11
CA LEU A 311 10.28 -20.37 -11.34
C LEU A 311 11.78 -20.44 -11.67
N PRO A 312 12.29 -19.49 -12.46
CA PRO A 312 13.73 -19.32 -12.63
C PRO A 312 14.45 -19.14 -11.29
N ALA A 313 15.67 -19.68 -11.20
CA ALA A 313 16.52 -19.53 -10.03
C ALA A 313 16.68 -18.05 -9.62
N GLY A 314 16.82 -17.82 -8.31
CA GLY A 314 16.95 -16.48 -7.73
C GLY A 314 15.63 -15.76 -7.41
N ALA A 315 14.49 -16.38 -7.68
CA ALA A 315 13.18 -15.82 -7.33
C ALA A 315 13.03 -15.70 -5.80
N SER A 316 12.83 -14.47 -5.33
CA SER A 316 12.63 -14.13 -3.93
C SER A 316 11.21 -13.60 -3.73
N VAL A 317 10.46 -14.15 -2.76
CA VAL A 317 9.10 -13.71 -2.47
C VAL A 317 9.14 -12.41 -1.68
N VAL A 318 8.80 -11.30 -2.33
CA VAL A 318 8.84 -9.95 -1.75
C VAL A 318 7.46 -9.48 -1.28
N SER A 319 6.39 -9.94 -1.95
CA SER A 319 5.02 -9.56 -1.60
C SER A 319 3.98 -10.57 -2.09
N THR A 320 2.72 -10.28 -1.77
CA THR A 320 1.56 -10.94 -2.36
C THR A 320 0.57 -9.87 -2.80
N VAL A 321 -0.24 -10.19 -3.81
CA VAL A 321 -1.27 -9.26 -4.28
C VAL A 321 -2.57 -10.02 -4.54
N GLN A 322 -3.69 -9.44 -4.13
CA GLN A 322 -5.00 -9.90 -4.57
C GLN A 322 -5.32 -9.23 -5.90
N ILE A 323 -5.75 -9.95 -6.93
CA ILE A 323 -6.30 -9.36 -8.16
C ILE A 323 -7.67 -10.00 -8.38
N GLY A 324 -8.72 -9.18 -8.36
CA GLY A 324 -10.09 -9.71 -8.31
C GLY A 324 -10.29 -10.56 -7.05
N ASN A 325 -10.56 -11.85 -7.21
CA ASN A 325 -10.72 -12.81 -6.11
C ASN A 325 -9.50 -13.73 -5.92
N SER A 326 -8.48 -13.60 -6.77
CA SER A 326 -7.32 -14.47 -6.80
C SER A 326 -6.13 -13.83 -6.08
N LEU A 327 -5.24 -14.66 -5.56
CA LEU A 327 -4.06 -14.27 -4.79
C LEU A 327 -2.81 -14.70 -5.55
N TYR A 328 -1.85 -13.80 -5.68
CA TYR A 328 -0.62 -14.05 -6.40
C TYR A 328 0.61 -13.77 -5.54
N ILE A 329 1.64 -14.60 -5.71
CA ILE A 329 2.99 -14.31 -5.21
C ILE A 329 3.64 -13.28 -6.12
N VAL A 330 4.22 -12.24 -5.53
CA VAL A 330 5.10 -11.27 -6.20
C VAL A 330 6.54 -11.70 -5.93
N ASN A 331 7.29 -11.93 -7.00
CA ASN A 331 8.68 -12.35 -6.93
C ASN A 331 9.61 -11.27 -7.48
N GLU A 332 10.77 -11.16 -6.84
CA GLU A 332 11.90 -10.36 -7.29
C GLU A 332 13.12 -11.22 -7.60
N TRP A 333 14.01 -10.73 -8.47
CA TRP A 333 15.30 -11.37 -8.81
C TRP A 333 16.48 -10.45 -8.52
N PHE A 334 16.71 -10.15 -7.24
CA PHE A 334 17.79 -9.28 -6.77
C PHE A 334 19.20 -9.69 -7.27
N GLY A 335 19.40 -10.97 -7.56
CA GLY A 335 20.68 -11.52 -8.03
C GLY A 335 20.92 -11.40 -9.55
N ASP A 336 19.96 -10.90 -10.32
CA ASP A 336 20.17 -10.71 -11.77
C ASP A 336 21.27 -9.67 -12.01
N SER A 337 22.23 -10.00 -12.89
CA SER A 337 23.30 -9.07 -13.26
C SER A 337 22.74 -7.86 -13.99
N MET A 338 23.11 -6.65 -13.55
CA MET A 338 22.69 -5.41 -14.19
C MET A 338 23.14 -5.35 -15.66
N VAL A 339 22.25 -4.88 -16.54
CA VAL A 339 22.61 -4.61 -17.93
C VAL A 339 23.39 -3.29 -18.00
N PRO A 340 24.55 -3.24 -18.68
CA PRO A 340 25.34 -2.01 -18.80
C PRO A 340 24.49 -0.83 -19.31
N GLY A 341 24.56 0.30 -18.61
CA GLY A 341 23.78 1.50 -18.93
C GLY A 341 22.32 1.48 -18.45
N THR A 342 21.92 0.47 -17.68
CA THR A 342 20.60 0.40 -17.02
C THR A 342 20.76 0.25 -15.51
N LEU A 343 19.63 0.23 -14.78
CA LEU A 343 19.62 0.07 -13.32
C LEU A 343 19.24 -1.34 -12.85
N ALA A 344 18.87 -2.24 -13.77
CA ALA A 344 18.33 -3.54 -13.43
C ALA A 344 18.90 -4.66 -14.32
N GLY A 345 18.56 -5.90 -14.03
CA GLY A 345 18.95 -7.04 -14.88
C GLY A 345 18.19 -7.12 -16.21
N ASN A 346 18.41 -8.17 -17.00
CA ASN A 346 17.89 -8.25 -18.37
C ASN A 346 16.51 -8.91 -18.51
N ARG A 347 15.75 -9.05 -17.42
CA ARG A 347 14.49 -9.82 -17.41
C ARG A 347 13.37 -9.07 -18.13
N THR A 348 12.59 -9.82 -18.92
CA THR A 348 11.44 -9.31 -19.69
C THR A 348 10.10 -9.92 -19.28
N THR A 349 10.11 -10.95 -18.44
CA THR A 349 8.92 -11.70 -18.03
C THR A 349 8.95 -11.95 -16.54
N PHE A 350 7.85 -11.58 -15.87
CA PHE A 350 7.69 -11.66 -14.42
C PHE A 350 6.44 -12.50 -14.11
N PRO A 351 6.62 -13.81 -13.79
CA PRO A 351 5.50 -14.69 -13.46
C PRO A 351 4.78 -14.29 -12.18
N MET A 352 3.45 -14.28 -12.24
CA MET A 352 2.53 -14.05 -11.13
C MET A 352 1.89 -15.39 -10.78
N VAL A 353 2.43 -16.07 -9.76
CA VAL A 353 2.00 -17.42 -9.38
C VAL A 353 0.73 -17.35 -8.55
N ASP A 354 -0.35 -17.97 -9.04
CA ASP A 354 -1.62 -18.07 -8.32
C ASP A 354 -1.50 -19.05 -7.14
N ILE A 355 -1.87 -18.58 -5.95
CA ILE A 355 -1.86 -19.33 -4.69
C ILE A 355 -3.24 -19.40 -4.03
N THR A 356 -4.30 -19.04 -4.75
CA THR A 356 -5.65 -18.88 -4.20
C THR A 356 -6.15 -20.15 -3.54
N GLU A 357 -6.12 -21.27 -4.26
CA GLU A 357 -6.61 -22.56 -3.77
C GLU A 357 -5.79 -23.08 -2.59
N GLN A 358 -4.47 -22.87 -2.60
CA GLN A 358 -3.58 -23.29 -1.52
C GLN A 358 -3.87 -22.51 -0.24
N VAL A 359 -4.10 -21.20 -0.34
CA VAL A 359 -4.48 -20.37 0.83
C VAL A 359 -5.88 -20.74 1.32
N ASP A 360 -6.84 -20.92 0.42
CA ASP A 360 -8.21 -21.31 0.77
C ASP A 360 -8.23 -22.65 1.51
N ALA A 361 -7.48 -23.64 1.03
CA ALA A 361 -7.35 -24.95 1.66
C ALA A 361 -6.79 -24.89 3.08
N LEU A 362 -5.83 -23.98 3.35
CA LEU A 362 -5.28 -23.78 4.70
C LEU A 362 -6.27 -23.12 5.66
N ASN A 363 -7.21 -22.32 5.14
CA ASN A 363 -8.21 -21.62 5.94
C ASN A 363 -9.46 -22.46 6.25
N LEU A 364 -9.66 -23.59 5.57
CA LEU A 364 -10.76 -24.50 5.87
C LEU A 364 -10.67 -25.05 7.30
N PRO A 365 -11.82 -25.25 7.99
CA PRO A 365 -11.83 -25.95 9.27
C PRO A 365 -11.24 -27.36 9.08
N LYS A 366 -10.17 -27.68 9.81
CA LYS A 366 -9.67 -29.06 9.89
C LYS A 366 -10.65 -29.85 10.76
N GLY A 367 -11.50 -30.69 10.15
CA GLY A 367 -12.36 -31.62 10.88
C GLY A 367 -13.87 -31.57 10.59
N ILE A 368 -14.28 -31.55 9.32
CA ILE A 368 -15.48 -32.32 8.95
C ILE A 368 -14.95 -33.54 8.21
N ASP A 369 -14.82 -34.66 8.92
CA ASP A 369 -14.73 -35.96 8.28
C ASP A 369 -16.00 -36.12 7.44
N ALA A 370 -15.86 -35.95 6.12
CA ALA A 370 -16.87 -36.36 5.15
C ALA A 370 -16.88 -37.91 5.14
N GLY A 371 -17.45 -38.51 6.18
CA GLY A 371 -17.44 -39.97 6.32
C GLY A 371 -17.80 -40.49 7.70
N SER A 372 -18.96 -40.12 8.26
CA SER A 372 -19.58 -40.95 9.32
C SER A 372 -21.10 -40.83 9.52
N ASP A 373 -21.85 -40.09 8.69
CA ASP A 373 -23.32 -40.02 8.79
C ASP A 373 -24.07 -40.66 7.61
N LEU A 374 -23.58 -41.81 7.14
CA LEU A 374 -24.36 -42.75 6.32
C LEU A 374 -24.14 -44.18 6.82
N ALA A 375 -24.57 -44.46 8.05
CA ALA A 375 -25.08 -45.76 8.48
C ALA A 375 -25.47 -45.73 9.97
N ARG A 376 -26.73 -45.40 10.27
CA ARG A 376 -27.60 -46.19 11.16
C ARG A 376 -29.02 -45.65 11.18
#